data_AF-X0ZJN8-F1
#
_entry.id   AF-X0ZJN8-F1
#
_cell.length_a   1.000
_cell.length_b   1.000
_cell.length_c   1.000
_cell.angle_alpha   90.00
_cell.angle_beta   90.00
_cell.angle_gamma   90.00
#
_symmetry.space_group_name_H-M   'P 1'
#
loop_
_entity.id
_entity.type
_entity.pdbx_description
1 polymer ?
#
loop_
_entity_poly.entity_id
_entity_poly.type
_entity_poly.pdbx_seq_one_letter_code
_entity_poly.pdbx_strand_id
1 'polypeptide(L)'
;WSPKKWRIRFSIIMGVGWIDFILLWLSFYAPTYSPYRNVAVLLLSLLVFITIMPGVWISETPGGIHRPKDMRNVVSGAAFFGWLLFSIYWLWFQADSGYTFEQNATVGLFSFLIVYVVGFGAHAKGIGGEDGGYLGLGLGFVWLLFLTIWYYMFAVDFDLYQNIAVVLGSFLLVLGAVGLFVRNRLTEVDRIDFDD
;
A
#
# COMPACT_ATOMS: atom_id res chain seq x y z
N TRP A 1 6.32 -0.76 30.37
CA TRP A 1 6.57 0.47 29.58
C TRP A 1 5.25 1.21 29.46
N SER A 2 5.16 2.46 29.92
CA SER A 2 3.93 3.27 29.85
C SER A 2 4.16 4.49 28.95
N PRO A 3 3.45 4.63 27.82
CA PRO A 3 3.65 5.76 26.93
C PRO A 3 3.33 7.09 27.60
N LYS A 4 4.11 8.14 27.29
CA LYS A 4 3.91 9.48 27.86
C LYS A 4 2.52 10.01 27.47
N LYS A 5 1.74 10.46 28.46
CA LYS A 5 0.34 10.93 28.28
C LYS A 5 0.16 11.98 27.18
N TRP A 6 1.15 12.84 26.94
CA TRP A 6 1.07 13.89 25.91
C TRP A 6 1.06 13.33 24.48
N ARG A 7 1.77 12.23 24.21
CA ARG A 7 1.80 11.61 22.87
C ARG A 7 0.45 11.03 22.50
N ILE A 8 -0.19 10.37 23.47
CA ILE A 8 -1.56 9.85 23.31
C ILE A 8 -2.52 10.99 22.98
N ARG A 9 -2.48 12.08 23.75
CA ARG A 9 -3.31 13.27 23.47
C ARG A 9 -3.03 13.85 22.09
N PHE A 10 -1.76 13.96 21.71
CA PHE A 10 -1.37 14.43 20.38
C PHE A 10 -1.93 13.54 19.27
N SER A 11 -1.82 12.21 19.40
CA SER A 11 -2.37 11.26 18.43
C SER A 11 -3.90 11.35 18.31
N ILE A 12 -4.61 11.54 19.42
CA ILE A 12 -6.07 11.76 19.41
C ILE A 12 -6.40 13.06 18.67
N ILE A 13 -5.74 14.18 19.00
CA ILE A 13 -5.97 15.48 18.37
C ILE A 13 -5.67 15.41 16.87
N MET A 14 -4.54 14.80 16.48
CA MET A 14 -4.18 14.64 15.06
C MET A 14 -5.17 13.74 14.33
N GLY A 15 -5.63 12.65 14.95
CA GLY A 15 -6.59 11.73 14.33
C GLY A 15 -7.94 12.41 14.10
N VAL A 16 -8.47 13.08 15.13
CA VAL A 16 -9.73 13.85 15.02
C VAL A 16 -9.57 14.98 14.00
N GLY A 17 -8.50 15.78 14.10
CA GLY A 17 -8.26 16.88 13.16
C GLY A 17 -8.09 16.44 11.71
N TRP A 18 -7.50 15.26 11.47
CA TRP A 18 -7.40 14.69 10.12
C TRP A 18 -8.77 14.24 9.58
N ILE A 19 -9.61 13.62 10.42
CA ILE A 19 -11.00 13.28 10.06
C ILE A 19 -11.81 14.54 9.78
N ASP A 20 -11.72 15.55 10.64
CA ASP A 20 -12.39 16.84 10.46
C ASP A 20 -11.96 17.51 9.14
N PHE A 21 -10.66 17.49 8.84
CA PHE A 21 -10.14 17.97 7.55
C PHE A 21 -10.79 17.23 6.37
N ILE A 22 -10.88 15.89 6.41
CA ILE A 22 -11.51 15.11 5.34
C ILE A 22 -12.98 15.50 5.17
N LEU A 23 -13.73 15.60 6.28
CA LEU A 23 -15.15 15.94 6.24
C LEU A 23 -15.38 17.34 5.65
N LEU A 24 -14.57 18.32 6.07
CA LEU A 24 -14.63 19.68 5.56
C LEU A 24 -14.21 19.75 4.08
N TRP A 25 -13.12 19.06 3.70
CA TRP A 25 -12.66 19.02 2.31
C TRP A 25 -13.74 18.44 1.40
N LEU A 26 -14.26 17.26 1.72
CA LEU A 26 -15.27 16.57 0.92
C LEU A 26 -16.57 17.36 0.80
N SER A 27 -16.98 18.04 1.86
CA SER A 27 -18.26 18.77 1.88
C SER A 27 -18.20 20.12 1.18
N PHE A 28 -17.09 20.86 1.32
CA PHE A 28 -17.02 22.26 0.89
C PHE A 28 -16.15 22.49 -0.34
N TYR A 29 -15.09 21.70 -0.53
CA TYR A 29 -14.10 21.93 -1.58
C TYR A 29 -14.18 20.90 -2.70
N ALA A 30 -14.46 19.62 -2.39
CA ALA A 30 -14.41 18.57 -3.38
C ALA A 30 -15.27 18.79 -4.65
N PRO A 31 -16.47 19.41 -4.57
CA PRO A 31 -17.28 19.68 -5.77
C PRO A 31 -16.62 20.61 -6.81
N THR A 32 -15.62 21.42 -6.42
CA THR A 32 -14.94 22.35 -7.36
C THR A 32 -13.72 21.73 -8.05
N TYR A 33 -13.33 20.51 -7.66
CA TYR A 33 -12.17 19.81 -8.19
C TYR A 33 -12.57 18.53 -8.94
N SER A 34 -11.73 18.11 -9.87
CA SER A 34 -11.88 16.80 -10.52
C SER A 34 -11.72 15.66 -9.48
N PRO A 35 -12.28 14.47 -9.76
CA PRO A 35 -12.08 13.30 -8.90
C PRO A 35 -10.60 13.01 -8.62
N TYR A 36 -9.72 13.14 -9.62
CA TYR A 36 -8.28 12.88 -9.43
C TYR A 36 -7.61 13.90 -8.50
N ARG A 37 -7.93 15.20 -8.63
CA ARG A 37 -7.41 16.24 -7.73
C ARG A 37 -7.91 16.05 -6.31
N ASN A 38 -9.16 15.60 -6.14
CA ASN A 38 -9.67 15.24 -4.83
C ASN A 38 -8.88 14.09 -4.20
N VAL A 39 -8.62 13.02 -4.96
CA VAL A 39 -7.77 11.91 -4.49
C VAL A 39 -6.36 12.41 -4.17
N ALA A 40 -5.77 13.29 -4.98
CA ALA A 40 -4.45 13.87 -4.73
C ALA A 40 -4.39 14.62 -3.39
N VAL A 41 -5.41 15.40 -3.05
CA VAL A 41 -5.48 16.13 -1.77
C VAL A 41 -5.67 15.18 -0.60
N LEU A 42 -6.50 14.14 -0.74
CA LEU A 42 -6.64 13.11 0.29
C LEU A 42 -5.31 12.39 0.53
N LEU A 43 -4.60 11.99 -0.54
CA LEU A 43 -3.27 11.38 -0.44
C LEU A 43 -2.24 12.32 0.19
N LEU A 44 -2.24 13.61 -0.17
CA LEU A 44 -1.36 14.61 0.43
C LEU A 44 -1.63 14.79 1.93
N SER A 45 -2.91 14.84 2.33
CA SER A 45 -3.27 14.94 3.75
C SER A 45 -2.85 13.69 4.54
N LEU A 46 -3.02 12.50 3.95
CA LEU A 46 -2.57 11.24 4.53
C LEU A 46 -1.05 11.24 4.64
N LEU A 47 -0.33 11.65 3.60
CA LEU A 47 1.12 11.78 3.59
C LEU A 47 1.63 12.67 4.73
N VAL A 48 1.02 13.83 4.95
CA VAL A 48 1.34 14.72 6.07
C VAL A 48 1.08 14.01 7.41
N PHE A 49 -0.08 13.36 7.56
CA PHE A 49 -0.46 12.64 8.77
C PHE A 49 0.54 11.51 9.11
N ILE A 50 0.85 10.63 8.15
CA ILE A 50 1.78 9.50 8.33
C ILE A 50 3.24 9.94 8.44
N THR A 51 3.59 11.17 8.08
CA THR A 51 4.95 11.71 8.28
C THR A 51 5.11 12.26 9.70
N ILE A 52 4.10 13.00 10.18
CA ILE A 52 4.12 13.62 11.52
C ILE A 52 3.98 12.55 12.61
N MET A 53 3.05 11.60 12.45
CA MET A 53 2.69 10.64 13.49
C MET A 53 3.87 9.76 13.95
N PRO A 54 4.64 9.10 13.06
CA PRO A 54 5.82 8.34 13.47
C PRO A 54 6.86 9.20 14.17
N GLY A 55 7.05 10.46 13.76
CA GLY A 55 7.96 11.41 14.41
C GLY A 55 7.61 11.63 15.89
N VAL A 56 6.33 11.62 16.24
CA VAL A 56 5.87 11.69 17.62
C VAL A 56 6.15 10.43 18.43
N TRP A 57 6.42 9.28 17.81
CA TRP A 57 6.68 8.03 18.51
C TRP A 57 8.12 7.53 18.37
N ILE A 58 8.93 8.18 17.52
CA ILE A 58 10.27 7.75 17.11
C ILE A 58 11.26 7.55 18.27
N SER A 59 11.08 8.28 19.37
CA SER A 59 11.98 8.23 20.53
C SER A 59 11.66 7.09 21.51
N GLU A 60 10.51 6.43 21.38
CA GLU A 60 10.06 5.42 22.34
C GLU A 60 10.20 3.98 21.83
N THR A 61 10.65 3.79 20.58
CA THR A 61 10.94 2.47 20.03
C THR A 61 12.11 1.83 20.79
N PRO A 62 11.88 0.71 21.50
CA PRO A 62 12.94 -0.02 22.19
C PRO A 62 14.01 -0.44 21.16
N GLY A 63 15.27 -0.09 21.41
CA GLY A 63 16.38 -0.35 20.49
C GLY A 63 16.87 0.86 19.69
N GLY A 64 16.17 2.02 19.77
CA GLY A 64 16.62 3.30 19.23
C GLY A 64 16.68 3.33 17.70
N ILE A 65 15.90 4.23 17.09
CA ILE A 65 16.02 4.60 15.66
C ILE A 65 17.30 5.44 15.43
N HIS A 66 18.38 5.20 16.20
CA HIS A 66 19.61 5.98 16.15
C HIS A 66 20.62 5.49 15.10
N ARG A 67 20.25 4.48 14.30
CA ARG A 67 20.87 4.13 13.03
C ARG A 67 19.93 3.16 12.32
N PRO A 68 19.59 3.37 11.04
CA PRO A 68 19.04 2.28 10.24
C PRO A 68 20.13 1.23 10.11
N LYS A 69 20.22 0.31 11.08
CA LYS A 69 21.08 -0.88 10.95
C LYS A 69 20.59 -1.75 9.80
N ASP A 70 19.33 -1.60 9.44
CA ASP A 70 18.72 -2.28 8.31
C ASP A 70 18.40 -1.28 7.19
N MET A 71 19.33 -1.21 6.22
CA MET A 71 19.20 -0.39 5.02
C MET A 71 17.94 -0.75 4.21
N ARG A 72 17.39 -1.95 4.41
CA ARG A 72 16.18 -2.46 3.73
C ARG A 72 14.94 -1.66 4.09
N ASN A 73 14.73 -1.38 5.38
CA ASN A 73 13.58 -0.60 5.85
C ASN A 73 13.64 0.85 5.34
N VAL A 74 14.83 1.44 5.26
CA VAL A 74 15.03 2.78 4.70
C VAL A 74 14.68 2.81 3.23
N VAL A 75 15.19 1.84 2.45
CA VAL A 75 14.92 1.75 1.01
C VAL A 75 13.43 1.56 0.75
N SER A 76 12.76 0.65 1.46
CA SER A 76 11.32 0.44 1.31
C SER A 76 10.50 1.65 1.73
N GLY A 77 10.86 2.31 2.83
CA GLY A 77 10.23 3.56 3.25
C GLY A 77 10.39 4.65 2.19
N ALA A 78 11.61 4.89 1.73
CA ALA A 78 11.91 5.88 0.69
C ALA A 78 11.15 5.59 -0.61
N ALA A 79 11.10 4.32 -1.03
CA ALA A 79 10.35 3.91 -2.22
C ALA A 79 8.84 4.17 -2.06
N PHE A 80 8.26 3.83 -0.91
CA PHE A 80 6.85 4.07 -0.61
C PHE A 80 6.50 5.57 -0.58
N PHE A 81 7.30 6.39 0.12
CA PHE A 81 7.10 7.85 0.16
C PHE A 81 7.32 8.49 -1.22
N GLY A 82 8.32 8.03 -1.97
CA GLY A 82 8.56 8.45 -3.35
C GLY A 82 7.37 8.15 -4.26
N TRP A 83 6.75 6.98 -4.11
CA TRP A 83 5.53 6.62 -4.82
C TRP A 83 4.34 7.48 -4.45
N LEU A 84 4.11 7.75 -3.15
CA LEU A 84 3.04 8.67 -2.74
C LEU A 84 3.22 10.05 -3.36
N LEU A 85 4.44 10.60 -3.33
CA LEU A 85 4.75 11.90 -3.94
C LEU A 85 4.52 11.88 -5.46
N PHE A 86 4.96 10.81 -6.13
CA PHE A 86 4.70 10.60 -7.55
C PHE A 86 3.20 10.54 -7.85
N SER A 87 2.42 9.76 -7.08
CA SER A 87 0.97 9.64 -7.26
C SER A 87 0.25 10.96 -7.04
N ILE A 88 0.62 11.72 -6.01
CA ILE A 88 0.08 13.07 -5.76
C ILE A 88 0.36 13.98 -6.95
N TYR A 89 1.62 14.01 -7.43
CA TYR A 89 2.01 14.80 -8.60
C TYR A 89 1.21 14.38 -9.85
N TRP A 90 1.16 13.07 -10.13
CA TRP A 90 0.46 12.54 -11.30
C TRP A 90 -1.02 12.91 -11.27
N LEU A 91 -1.71 12.63 -10.17
CA LEU A 91 -3.14 12.90 -10.03
C LEU A 91 -3.48 14.39 -10.10
N TRP A 92 -2.61 15.26 -9.59
CA TRP A 92 -2.85 16.70 -9.60
C TRP A 92 -2.58 17.33 -10.96
N PHE A 93 -1.47 16.97 -11.61
CA PHE A 93 -0.98 17.66 -12.81
C PHE A 93 -1.26 16.93 -14.11
N GLN A 94 -1.26 15.59 -14.10
CA GLN A 94 -1.29 14.78 -15.32
C GLN A 94 -2.60 14.06 -15.54
N ALA A 95 -3.29 13.59 -14.50
CA ALA A 95 -4.43 12.69 -14.68
C ALA A 95 -5.58 13.29 -15.50
N ASP A 96 -5.77 14.62 -15.45
CA ASP A 96 -6.79 15.34 -16.22
C ASP A 96 -6.31 15.81 -17.62
N SER A 97 -5.06 15.58 -18.02
CA SER A 97 -4.48 16.14 -19.26
C SER A 97 -4.87 15.39 -20.55
N GLY A 98 -5.94 14.60 -20.52
CA GLY A 98 -6.44 13.79 -21.64
C GLY A 98 -6.33 12.28 -21.44
N TYR A 99 -5.91 11.83 -20.25
CA TYR A 99 -5.86 10.41 -19.91
C TYR A 99 -7.24 9.88 -19.52
N THR A 100 -7.57 8.67 -19.97
CA THR A 100 -8.76 7.96 -19.48
C THR A 100 -8.55 7.45 -18.05
N PHE A 101 -9.63 7.01 -17.40
CA PHE A 101 -9.55 6.40 -16.08
C PHE A 101 -8.65 5.16 -16.06
N GLU A 102 -8.76 4.33 -17.09
CA GLU A 102 -8.01 3.09 -17.24
C GLU A 102 -6.51 3.35 -17.44
N GLN A 103 -6.18 4.39 -18.22
CA GLN A 103 -4.78 4.81 -18.41
C GLN A 103 -4.19 5.35 -17.10
N ASN A 104 -4.94 6.16 -16.35
CA ASN A 104 -4.52 6.64 -15.04
C ASN A 104 -4.34 5.48 -14.03
N ALA A 105 -5.26 4.51 -14.03
CA ALA A 105 -5.14 3.30 -13.23
C ALA A 105 -3.89 2.48 -13.60
N THR A 106 -3.58 2.35 -14.88
CA THR A 106 -2.36 1.70 -15.38
C THR A 106 -1.10 2.37 -14.84
N VAL A 107 -1.02 3.70 -14.89
CA VAL A 107 0.15 4.44 -14.37
C VAL A 107 0.28 4.27 -12.85
N GLY A 108 -0.84 4.31 -12.12
CA GLY A 108 -0.87 4.02 -10.69
C GLY A 108 -0.35 2.61 -10.36
N LEU A 109 -0.86 1.59 -11.05
CA LEU A 109 -0.48 0.19 -10.85
C LEU A 109 0.98 -0.07 -11.24
N PHE A 110 1.43 0.46 -12.38
CA PHE A 110 2.79 0.26 -12.87
C PHE A 110 3.82 0.93 -11.94
N SER A 111 3.56 2.16 -11.49
CA SER A 111 4.44 2.83 -10.52
C SER A 111 4.47 2.10 -9.18
N PHE A 112 3.35 1.53 -8.73
CA PHE A 112 3.31 0.70 -7.53
C PHE A 112 4.07 -0.62 -7.71
N LEU A 113 4.00 -1.24 -8.90
CA LEU A 113 4.77 -2.44 -9.25
C LEU A 113 6.28 -2.20 -9.14
N ILE A 114 6.77 -1.02 -9.54
CA ILE A 114 8.19 -0.65 -9.38
C ILE A 114 8.57 -0.62 -7.89
N VAL A 115 7.74 -0.01 -7.05
CA VAL A 115 7.96 0.06 -5.60
C VAL A 115 7.94 -1.32 -4.98
N TYR A 116 7.02 -2.18 -5.44
CA TYR A 116 6.92 -3.56 -5.03
C TYR A 116 8.22 -4.32 -5.33
N VAL A 117 8.77 -4.18 -6.54
CA VAL A 117 10.05 -4.80 -6.93
C VAL A 117 11.22 -4.27 -6.09
N VAL A 118 11.28 -2.96 -5.84
CA VAL A 118 12.31 -2.36 -4.98
C VAL A 118 12.21 -2.89 -3.55
N GLY A 119 11.01 -2.91 -2.99
CA GLY A 119 10.75 -3.44 -1.65
C GLY A 119 11.07 -4.93 -1.52
N PHE A 120 10.69 -5.71 -2.53
CA PHE A 120 11.04 -7.13 -2.65
C PHE A 120 12.55 -7.32 -2.71
N GLY A 121 13.26 -6.61 -3.58
CA GLY A 121 14.71 -6.70 -3.71
C GLY A 121 15.44 -6.34 -2.42
N ALA A 122 14.94 -5.33 -1.70
CA ALA A 122 15.46 -4.98 -0.37
C ALA A 122 15.28 -6.13 0.63
N HIS A 123 14.15 -6.84 0.60
CA HIS A 123 13.84 -7.89 1.58
C HIS A 123 14.19 -9.31 1.13
N ALA A 124 14.60 -9.51 -0.13
CA ALA A 124 14.78 -10.83 -0.74
C ALA A 124 15.70 -11.74 0.07
N LYS A 125 16.78 -11.21 0.66
CA LYS A 125 17.70 -12.01 1.50
C LYS A 125 17.15 -12.37 2.88
N GLY A 126 16.18 -11.61 3.41
CA GLY A 126 15.52 -11.91 4.69
C GLY A 126 14.41 -12.95 4.54
N ILE A 127 13.76 -12.98 3.39
CA ILE A 127 12.69 -13.93 3.04
C ILE A 127 13.24 -15.34 2.79
N GLY A 128 14.55 -15.45 2.50
CA GLY A 128 15.26 -16.69 2.11
C GLY A 128 15.26 -17.83 3.12
N GLY A 129 14.89 -17.58 4.36
CA GLY A 129 14.88 -18.58 5.44
C GLY A 129 13.50 -19.06 5.87
N GLU A 130 12.41 -18.46 5.35
CA GLU A 130 11.04 -18.87 5.67
C GLU A 130 10.45 -19.55 4.43
N ASP A 131 10.12 -20.84 4.56
CA ASP A 131 9.73 -21.74 3.44
C ASP A 131 8.35 -21.41 2.79
N GLY A 132 8.00 -20.15 2.61
CA GLY A 132 6.75 -19.69 2.01
C GLY A 132 6.68 -18.20 1.68
N GLY A 133 7.61 -17.38 2.17
CA GLY A 133 7.54 -15.92 1.99
C GLY A 133 7.65 -15.48 0.52
N TYR A 134 8.42 -16.20 -0.30
CA TYR A 134 8.53 -15.89 -1.73
C TYR A 134 7.27 -16.20 -2.53
N LEU A 135 6.47 -17.17 -2.11
CA LEU A 135 5.27 -17.56 -2.86
C LEU A 135 4.20 -16.47 -2.75
N GLY A 136 3.91 -16.00 -1.53
CA GLY A 136 2.96 -14.90 -1.33
C GLY A 136 3.40 -13.63 -2.06
N LEU A 137 4.69 -13.29 -1.97
CA LEU A 137 5.24 -12.12 -2.64
C LEU A 137 5.28 -12.27 -4.18
N GLY A 138 5.61 -13.46 -4.68
CA GLY A 138 5.59 -13.75 -6.11
C GLY A 138 4.17 -13.67 -6.69
N LEU A 139 3.18 -14.24 -5.98
CA LEU A 139 1.78 -14.15 -6.37
C LEU A 139 1.26 -12.70 -6.36
N GLY A 140 1.64 -11.91 -5.36
CA GLY A 140 1.33 -10.47 -5.33
C GLY A 140 1.92 -9.71 -6.52
N PHE A 141 3.17 -10.00 -6.89
CA PHE A 141 3.80 -9.42 -8.08
C PHE A 141 3.06 -9.81 -9.37
N VAL A 142 2.78 -11.10 -9.56
CA VAL A 142 2.07 -11.61 -10.74
C VAL A 142 0.69 -10.98 -10.84
N TRP A 143 -0.01 -10.82 -9.73
CA TRP A 143 -1.32 -10.17 -9.70
C TRP A 143 -1.26 -8.70 -10.08
N LEU A 144 -0.31 -7.92 -9.54
CA LEU A 144 -0.12 -6.52 -9.91
C LEU A 144 0.28 -6.37 -11.38
N LEU A 145 1.14 -7.26 -11.89
CA LEU A 145 1.52 -7.27 -13.30
C LEU A 145 0.32 -7.59 -14.19
N PHE A 146 -0.48 -8.59 -13.83
CA PHE A 146 -1.72 -8.92 -14.52
C PHE A 146 -2.66 -7.71 -14.57
N LEU A 147 -2.91 -7.04 -13.44
CA LEU A 147 -3.79 -5.86 -13.40
C LEU A 147 -3.23 -4.72 -14.27
N THR A 148 -1.92 -4.51 -14.25
CA THR A 148 -1.28 -3.48 -15.08
C THR A 148 -1.51 -3.76 -16.57
N ILE A 149 -1.30 -5.01 -16.99
CA ILE A 149 -1.54 -5.43 -18.38
C ILE A 149 -3.03 -5.34 -18.73
N TRP A 150 -3.91 -5.74 -17.82
CA TRP A 150 -5.36 -5.68 -18.00
C TRP A 150 -5.82 -4.25 -18.26
N TYR A 151 -5.47 -3.32 -17.37
CA TYR A 151 -5.86 -1.92 -17.50
C TYR A 151 -5.25 -1.24 -18.72
N TYR A 152 -4.05 -1.65 -19.13
CA TYR A 152 -3.38 -1.09 -20.29
C TYR A 152 -3.99 -1.55 -21.62
N MET A 153 -4.34 -2.84 -21.73
CA MET A 153 -4.67 -3.46 -23.02
C MET A 153 -6.16 -3.70 -23.23
N PHE A 154 -6.91 -3.95 -22.17
CA PHE A 154 -8.28 -4.49 -22.29
C PHE A 154 -9.33 -3.60 -21.63
N ALA A 155 -9.03 -2.97 -20.49
CA ALA A 155 -10.04 -2.34 -19.64
C ALA A 155 -10.89 -1.25 -20.31
N VAL A 156 -10.39 -0.60 -21.37
CA VAL A 156 -11.11 0.46 -22.10
C VAL A 156 -12.38 -0.06 -22.78
N ASP A 157 -12.41 -1.35 -23.16
CA ASP A 157 -13.56 -1.98 -23.80
C ASP A 157 -14.62 -2.47 -22.79
N PHE A 158 -14.39 -2.27 -21.49
CA PHE A 158 -15.24 -2.74 -20.41
C PHE A 158 -15.76 -1.58 -19.56
N ASP A 159 -16.98 -1.74 -19.03
CA ASP A 159 -17.52 -0.77 -18.08
C ASP A 159 -16.84 -0.87 -16.70
N LEU A 160 -17.17 0.10 -15.82
CA LEU A 160 -16.60 0.16 -14.46
C LEU A 160 -16.91 -1.12 -13.65
N TYR A 161 -18.12 -1.67 -13.74
CA TYR A 161 -18.52 -2.84 -12.96
C TYR A 161 -17.81 -4.11 -13.44
N GLN A 162 -17.63 -4.25 -14.75
CA GLN A 162 -16.87 -5.34 -15.36
C GLN A 162 -15.40 -5.27 -14.95
N ASN A 163 -14.78 -4.08 -14.99
CA ASN A 163 -13.41 -3.90 -14.51
C ASN A 163 -13.27 -4.20 -13.01
N ILE A 164 -14.23 -3.80 -12.18
CA ILE A 164 -14.28 -4.17 -10.76
C ILE A 164 -14.38 -5.70 -10.60
N ALA A 165 -15.22 -6.37 -11.40
CA ALA A 165 -15.37 -7.82 -11.35
C ALA A 165 -14.07 -8.55 -11.68
N VAL A 166 -13.27 -8.05 -12.64
CA VAL A 166 -11.96 -8.62 -12.99
C VAL A 166 -10.96 -8.43 -11.85
N VAL A 167 -10.93 -7.25 -11.22
CA VAL A 167 -10.07 -7.00 -10.05
C VAL A 167 -10.43 -7.96 -8.91
N LEU A 168 -11.71 -8.06 -8.55
CA LEU A 168 -12.16 -8.92 -7.46
C LEU A 168 -11.97 -10.41 -7.77
N GLY A 169 -12.31 -10.84 -8.99
CA GLY A 169 -12.14 -12.22 -9.43
C GLY A 169 -10.67 -12.67 -9.41
N SER A 170 -9.77 -11.86 -9.97
CA SER A 170 -8.33 -12.15 -9.93
C SER A 170 -7.76 -12.13 -8.52
N PHE A 171 -8.24 -11.22 -7.66
CA PHE A 171 -7.85 -11.17 -6.24
C PHE A 171 -8.27 -12.44 -5.49
N LEU A 172 -9.50 -12.93 -5.70
CA LEU A 172 -9.98 -14.17 -5.10
C LEU A 172 -9.16 -15.39 -5.55
N LEU A 173 -8.72 -15.43 -6.81
CA LEU A 173 -7.84 -16.49 -7.30
C LEU A 173 -6.50 -16.50 -6.57
N VAL A 174 -5.90 -15.32 -6.37
CA VAL A 174 -4.64 -15.17 -5.63
C VAL A 174 -4.81 -15.58 -4.16
N LEU A 175 -5.87 -15.12 -3.50
CA LEU A 175 -6.19 -15.51 -2.13
C LEU A 175 -6.43 -17.02 -2.00
N GLY A 176 -7.14 -17.63 -2.96
CA GLY A 176 -7.33 -19.07 -3.01
C GLY A 176 -6.00 -19.82 -3.14
N ALA A 177 -5.10 -19.37 -4.01
CA ALA A 177 -3.78 -19.97 -4.17
C ALA A 177 -2.93 -19.86 -2.91
N VAL A 178 -2.89 -18.69 -2.27
CA VAL A 178 -2.21 -18.50 -0.98
C VAL A 178 -2.85 -19.36 0.12
N GLY A 179 -4.18 -19.40 0.20
CA GLY A 179 -4.91 -20.17 1.19
C GLY A 179 -4.67 -21.67 1.07
N LEU A 180 -4.62 -22.22 -0.15
CA LEU A 180 -4.27 -23.63 -0.39
C LEU A 180 -2.84 -23.94 0.03
N PHE A 181 -1.89 -23.04 -0.28
CA PHE A 181 -0.51 -23.19 0.15
C PHE A 181 -0.37 -23.17 1.68
N VAL A 182 -1.02 -22.22 2.34
CA VAL A 182 -1.05 -22.11 3.82
C VAL A 182 -1.72 -23.33 4.45
N ARG A 183 -2.82 -23.82 3.87
CA ARG A 183 -3.51 -25.03 4.37
C ARG A 183 -2.60 -26.25 4.35
N ASN A 184 -1.86 -26.46 3.26
CA ASN A 184 -0.93 -27.60 3.16
C ASN A 184 0.15 -27.54 4.25
N ARG A 185 0.58 -26.35 4.64
CA ARG A 185 1.53 -26.15 5.76
C ARG A 185 0.91 -26.46 7.12
N LEU A 186 -0.32 -26.02 7.37
CA LEU A 186 -0.98 -26.33 8.65
C LEU A 186 -1.14 -27.85 8.83
N THR A 187 -1.46 -28.58 7.76
CA THR A 187 -1.54 -30.05 7.83
C THR A 187 -0.20 -30.75 8.05
N GLU A 188 0.94 -30.11 7.76
CA GLU A 188 2.26 -30.64 8.11
C GLU A 188 2.56 -30.47 9.60
N VAL A 189 2.13 -29.36 10.21
CA VAL A 189 2.31 -29.09 11.65
C VAL A 189 1.44 -30.02 12.50
N ASP A 190 0.20 -30.28 12.09
CA ASP A 190 -0.70 -31.21 12.81
C ASP A 190 -0.20 -32.67 12.82
N ARG A 191 0.81 -33.01 12.01
CA ARG A 191 1.46 -34.33 11.99
C ARG A 191 2.68 -34.43 12.91
N ILE A 192 3.05 -33.36 13.59
CA ILE A 192 4.09 -33.41 14.64
C ILE A 192 3.41 -34.01 15.87
N ASP A 193 3.55 -35.32 16.04
CA ASP A 193 3.14 -36.00 17.28
C ASP A 193 3.94 -35.40 18.45
N PHE A 194 3.23 -34.81 19.42
CA PHE A 194 3.80 -34.28 20.65
C PHE A 194 3.95 -35.36 21.73
N ASP A 195 4.01 -36.63 21.32
CA ASP A 195 3.94 -37.80 22.22
C ASP A 195 5.31 -38.26 22.77
N ASP A 196 6.38 -37.48 22.62
CA ASP A 196 7.72 -37.73 23.20
C ASP A 196 8.05 -36.80 24.39
#